data_AF-A0A7R9PU12-F1
#
_entry.id   AF-A0A7R9PU12-F1
#
_cell.length_a   1.000
_cell.length_b   1.000
_cell.length_c   1.000
_cell.angle_alpha   90.00
_cell.angle_beta   90.00
_cell.angle_gamma   90.00
#
_symmetry.space_group_name_H-M   'P 1'
#
loop_
_entity.id
_entity.type
_entity.pdbx_description
1 polymer ?
#
loop_
_entity_poly.entity_id
_entity_poly.type
_entity_poly.pdbx_seq_one_letter_code
_entity_poly.pdbx_strand_id
1 'polypeptide(L)'
;VADDVVAKITAGTNTIEVTKNGDDITLKSTTGDHARETKFTIGKKYTETWNGQELPALAVKEDNRLTHTIGEGEKQLKVVYEWTGNELRVTSTSGPVVAVRTYVKQ
;
A
#
# COMPACT_ATOMS: atom_id res chain seq x y z
N VAL A 1 -4.01 7.43 21.94
CA VAL A 1 -3.84 8.18 20.67
C VAL A 1 -4.79 7.52 19.70
N ALA A 2 -5.75 8.27 19.14
CA ALA A 2 -6.78 7.70 18.27
C ALA A 2 -6.13 7.27 16.94
N ASP A 3 -6.61 6.17 16.38
CA ASP A 3 -6.22 5.75 15.03
C ASP A 3 -6.88 6.70 14.03
N ASP A 4 -6.10 7.58 13.41
CA ASP A 4 -6.62 8.51 12.42
C ASP A 4 -6.66 7.83 11.05
N VAL A 5 -7.85 7.71 10.47
CA VAL A 5 -8.00 7.36 9.05
C VAL A 5 -7.50 8.55 8.24
N VAL A 6 -6.30 8.44 7.69
CA VAL A 6 -5.63 9.54 6.97
C VAL A 6 -5.98 9.57 5.49
N ALA A 7 -6.42 8.45 4.93
CA ALA A 7 -6.94 8.41 3.58
C ALA A 7 -7.98 7.28 3.44
N LYS A 8 -9.09 7.59 2.78
CA LYS A 8 -10.03 6.60 2.25
C LYS A 8 -10.36 7.02 0.83
N ILE A 9 -10.09 6.14 -0.13
CA ILE A 9 -10.19 6.46 -1.55
C ILE A 9 -10.86 5.32 -2.28
N THR A 10 -11.92 5.62 -3.03
CA THR A 10 -12.79 4.64 -3.67
C THR A 10 -12.81 4.87 -5.18
N ALA A 11 -12.59 3.82 -5.97
CA ALA A 11 -12.72 3.84 -7.42
C ALA A 11 -13.44 2.57 -7.91
N GLY A 12 -14.70 2.72 -8.36
CA GLY A 12 -15.57 1.59 -8.64
C GLY A 12 -15.84 0.76 -7.37
N THR A 13 -15.64 -0.56 -7.44
CA THR A 13 -15.75 -1.47 -6.28
C THR A 13 -14.48 -1.55 -5.43
N ASN A 14 -13.43 -0.82 -5.80
CA ASN A 14 -12.16 -0.82 -5.07
C ASN A 14 -12.15 0.30 -4.04
N THR A 15 -11.84 -0.03 -2.79
CA THR A 15 -11.60 0.95 -1.72
C THR A 15 -10.22 0.72 -1.13
N ILE A 16 -9.43 1.78 -0.96
CA ILE A 16 -8.18 1.78 -0.19
C ILE A 16 -8.40 2.68 1.02
N GLU A 17 -8.21 2.12 2.20
CA GLU A 17 -8.24 2.82 3.49
C GLU A 17 -6.85 2.73 4.11
N VAL A 18 -6.31 3.88 4.49
CA VAL A 18 -5.01 4.02 5.15
C VAL A 18 -5.26 4.68 6.49
N THR A 19 -4.94 3.92 7.54
CA THR A 19 -5.01 4.38 8.92
C THR A 19 -3.59 4.54 9.43
N LYS A 20 -3.32 5.66 10.11
CA LYS A 20 -1.99 6.00 10.62
C LYS A 20 -2.06 6.25 12.12
N ASN A 21 -1.13 5.64 12.86
CA ASN A 21 -0.89 5.90 14.26
C ASN A 21 0.61 6.08 14.49
N GLY A 22 1.08 7.33 14.46
CA GLY A 22 2.53 7.61 14.47
C GLY A 22 3.22 7.01 13.24
N ASP A 23 4.16 6.08 13.45
CA ASP A 23 4.85 5.39 12.36
C ASP A 23 4.17 4.07 11.94
N ASP A 24 3.14 3.64 12.68
CA ASP A 24 2.38 2.45 12.37
C ASP A 24 1.28 2.78 11.35
N ILE A 25 1.24 2.01 10.28
CA ILE A 25 0.29 2.13 9.19
C ILE A 25 -0.49 0.84 9.07
N THR A 26 -1.82 0.98 8.96
CA THR A 26 -2.70 -0.08 8.48
C THR A 26 -3.18 0.30 7.09
N LEU A 27 -2.85 -0.52 6.09
CA LEU A 27 -3.35 -0.40 4.73
C LEU A 27 -4.39 -1.49 4.50
N LYS A 28 -5.63 -1.08 4.26
CA LYS A 28 -6.74 -1.98 3.93
C LYS A 28 -7.19 -1.70 2.50
N SER A 29 -7.21 -2.76 1.69
CA SER A 29 -7.73 -2.71 0.33
C SER A 29 -8.91 -3.67 0.23
N THR A 30 -10.04 -3.19 -0.29
CA THR A 30 -11.25 -3.97 -0.54
C THR A 30 -11.59 -3.90 -2.01
N THR A 31 -11.96 -5.01 -2.64
CA THR A 31 -12.37 -5.10 -4.05
C THR A 31 -13.47 -6.13 -4.18
N GLY A 32 -14.72 -5.68 -4.36
CA GLY A 32 -15.87 -6.57 -4.25
C GLY A 32 -15.88 -7.27 -2.89
N ASP A 33 -15.91 -8.60 -2.90
CA ASP A 33 -15.92 -9.43 -1.67
C ASP A 33 -14.52 -9.75 -1.11
N HIS A 34 -13.46 -9.33 -1.80
CA HIS A 34 -12.09 -9.59 -1.36
C HIS A 34 -11.56 -8.39 -0.57
N ALA A 35 -11.03 -8.65 0.62
CA ALA A 35 -10.33 -7.65 1.42
C ALA A 35 -8.94 -8.15 1.82
N ARG A 36 -7.97 -7.25 1.78
CA ARG A 36 -6.62 -7.46 2.31
C ARG A 36 -6.29 -6.33 3.27
N GLU A 37 -5.82 -6.68 4.45
CA GLU A 37 -5.30 -5.76 5.45
C GLU A 37 -3.82 -6.08 5.69
N THR A 38 -3.00 -5.05 5.67
CA THR A 38 -1.56 -5.12 5.91
C THR A 38 -1.20 -4.09 6.98
N LYS A 39 -0.40 -4.49 7.97
CA LYS A 39 0.07 -3.63 9.06
C LYS A 39 1.58 -3.61 9.10
N PHE A 40 2.17 -2.42 9.14
CA PHE A 40 3.62 -2.24 9.21
C PHE A 40 4.00 -0.94 9.90
N THR A 41 5.23 -0.88 10.38
CA THR A 41 5.88 0.36 10.84
C THR A 41 6.77 0.91 9.73
N ILE A 42 6.65 2.20 9.42
CA ILE A 42 7.50 2.86 8.42
C ILE A 42 8.98 2.73 8.78
N GLY A 43 9.80 2.40 7.78
CA GLY A 43 11.25 2.27 7.92
C GLY A 43 11.73 0.98 8.58
N LYS A 44 10.82 0.09 9.01
CA LYS A 44 11.17 -1.20 9.61
C LYS A 44 10.87 -2.36 8.67
N LYS A 45 11.81 -3.30 8.57
CA LYS A 45 11.59 -4.57 7.86
C LYS A 45 10.59 -5.42 8.64
N TYR A 46 9.75 -6.15 7.93
CA TYR A 46 8.78 -7.07 8.50
C TYR A 46 8.51 -8.24 7.54
N THR A 47 7.67 -9.19 7.94
CA THR A 47 7.26 -10.32 7.09
C THR A 47 5.84 -10.10 6.58
N GLU A 48 5.65 -10.20 5.27
CA GLU A 48 4.35 -10.08 4.61
C GLU A 48 3.99 -11.41 3.96
N THR A 49 2.74 -11.86 4.15
CA THR A 49 2.21 -12.97 3.37
C THR A 49 1.74 -12.47 1.99
N TRP A 50 2.38 -12.96 0.93
CA TRP A 50 2.04 -12.63 -0.45
C TRP A 50 1.95 -13.91 -1.28
N ASN A 51 0.80 -14.12 -1.94
CA ASN A 51 0.49 -15.34 -2.70
C ASN A 51 0.75 -16.64 -1.91
N GLY A 52 0.44 -16.64 -0.62
CA GLY A 52 0.63 -17.78 0.27
C GLY A 52 2.08 -18.02 0.73
N GLN A 53 3.00 -17.09 0.43
CA GLN A 53 4.40 -17.16 0.86
C GLN A 53 4.72 -16.05 1.84
N GLU A 54 5.50 -16.34 2.87
CA GLU A 54 6.08 -15.34 3.76
C GLU A 54 7.31 -14.72 3.10
N LEU A 55 7.27 -13.42 2.85
CA LEU A 55 8.34 -12.67 2.18
C LEU A 55 8.80 -11.50 3.04
N PRO A 56 10.09 -11.14 3.01
CA PRO A 56 10.56 -9.92 3.64
C PRO A 56 9.92 -8.71 2.96
N ALA A 57 9.50 -7.74 3.76
CA ALA A 57 8.87 -6.52 3.27
C ALA A 57 9.41 -5.29 3.98
N LEU A 58 9.31 -4.14 3.32
CA LEU A 58 9.72 -2.83 3.84
C LEU A 58 8.83 -1.76 3.23
N ALA A 59 8.32 -0.87 4.08
CA ALA A 59 7.62 0.34 3.68
C ALA A 59 8.44 1.57 4.05
N VAL A 60 8.72 2.44 3.10
CA VAL A 60 9.43 3.72 3.30
C VAL A 60 8.55 4.86 2.82
N LYS A 61 8.44 5.91 3.62
CA LYS A 61 7.70 7.12 3.28
C LYS A 61 8.68 8.28 3.05
N GLU A 62 8.53 8.96 1.92
CA GLU A 62 9.27 10.16 1.53
C GLU A 62 8.22 11.18 1.09
N ASP A 63 8.04 12.27 1.85
CA ASP A 63 7.05 13.31 1.57
C ASP A 63 5.62 12.77 1.33
N ASN A 64 5.12 12.91 0.10
CA ASN A 64 3.82 12.48 -0.38
C ASN A 64 3.85 11.11 -1.06
N ARG A 65 4.94 10.34 -0.88
CA ARG A 65 5.16 9.05 -1.51
C ARG A 65 5.40 7.97 -0.46
N LEU A 66 4.70 6.85 -0.60
CA LEU A 66 4.96 5.62 0.16
C LEU A 66 5.42 4.54 -0.81
N THR A 67 6.60 4.00 -0.59
CA THR A 67 7.13 2.86 -1.34
C THR A 67 7.07 1.62 -0.48
N HIS A 68 6.26 0.64 -0.88
CA HIS A 68 6.13 -0.66 -0.26
C HIS A 68 6.80 -1.71 -1.14
N THR A 69 7.80 -2.39 -0.60
CA THR A 69 8.56 -3.44 -1.29
C THR A 69 8.32 -4.77 -0.60
N ILE A 70 7.94 -5.81 -1.34
CA ILE A 70 7.68 -7.17 -0.84
C ILE A 70 8.56 -8.14 -1.64
N GLY A 71 9.30 -8.99 -0.95
CA GLY A 71 10.26 -9.93 -1.53
C GLY A 71 11.57 -9.25 -1.95
N GLU A 72 12.46 -10.08 -2.48
CA GLU A 72 13.81 -9.70 -2.92
C GLU A 72 14.10 -10.30 -4.30
N GLY A 73 15.08 -9.72 -5.01
CA GLY A 73 15.49 -10.19 -6.33
C GLY A 73 14.41 -10.09 -7.40
N GLU A 74 14.35 -11.06 -8.31
CA GLU A 74 13.47 -11.02 -9.49
C GLU A 74 11.97 -11.17 -9.18
N LYS A 75 11.62 -11.69 -8.00
CA LYS A 75 10.22 -11.84 -7.56
C LYS A 75 9.74 -10.67 -6.68
N GLN A 76 10.53 -9.60 -6.61
CA GLN A 76 10.17 -8.42 -5.84
C GLN A 76 8.96 -7.72 -6.45
N LEU A 77 7.95 -7.49 -5.61
CA LEU A 77 6.87 -6.58 -5.88
C LEU A 77 7.20 -5.23 -5.25
N LYS A 78 7.20 -4.17 -6.06
CA LYS A 78 7.31 -2.79 -5.59
C LYS A 78 6.01 -2.06 -5.88
N VAL A 79 5.37 -1.53 -4.83
CA VAL A 79 4.16 -0.71 -4.93
C VAL A 79 4.49 0.69 -4.45
N VAL A 80 4.26 1.68 -5.32
CA VAL A 80 4.47 3.09 -5.05
C VAL A 80 3.11 3.76 -4.98
N TYR A 81 2.81 4.36 -3.84
CA TYR A 81 1.63 5.18 -3.60
C TYR A 81 2.06 6.65 -3.60
N GLU A 82 1.53 7.44 -4.52
CA GLU A 82 1.83 8.87 -4.67
C GLU A 82 0.53 9.66 -4.52
N TRP A 83 0.47 10.52 -3.50
CA TRP A 83 -0.67 11.39 -3.28
C TRP A 83 -0.44 12.74 -3.98
N THR A 84 -1.38 13.12 -4.85
CA THR A 84 -1.36 14.38 -5.58
C THR A 84 -2.71 15.07 -5.44
N GLY A 85 -2.82 16.00 -4.49
CA GLY A 85 -4.08 16.68 -4.18
C GLY A 85 -5.15 15.69 -3.71
N ASN A 86 -6.21 15.54 -4.49
CA ASN A 86 -7.31 14.60 -4.22
C ASN A 86 -7.13 13.23 -4.88
N GLU A 87 -5.99 12.98 -5.52
CA GLU A 87 -5.73 11.73 -6.23
C GLU A 87 -4.66 10.90 -5.49
N LEU A 88 -4.84 9.59 -5.53
CA LEU A 88 -3.81 8.61 -5.21
C LEU A 88 -3.47 7.84 -6.48
N ARG A 89 -2.23 8.00 -6.94
CA ARG A 89 -1.66 7.16 -7.98
C ARG A 89 -0.93 5.98 -7.33
N VAL A 90 -1.29 4.78 -7.74
CA VAL A 90 -0.67 3.52 -7.31
C VAL A 90 0.03 2.89 -8.50
N THR A 91 1.36 2.77 -8.42
CA THR A 91 2.18 2.10 -9.43
C THR A 91 2.77 0.82 -8.83
N SER A 92 2.33 -0.33 -9.32
CA SER A 92 2.85 -1.64 -8.93
C SER A 92 3.78 -2.18 -10.02
N THR A 93 4.97 -2.62 -9.63
CA THR A 93 6.00 -3.18 -10.52
C THR A 93 6.42 -4.56 -10.01
N SER A 94 6.42 -5.56 -10.90
CA SER A 94 6.94 -6.91 -10.65
C SER A 94 7.66 -7.41 -11.90
N GLY A 95 8.99 -7.57 -11.80
CA GLY A 95 9.83 -7.82 -12.97
C GLY A 95 9.61 -6.77 -14.08
N PRO A 96 9.34 -7.17 -15.33
CA PRO A 96 9.07 -6.24 -16.43
C PRO A 96 7.62 -5.72 -16.47
N VAL A 97 6.75 -6.19 -15.57
CA VAL A 97 5.32 -5.87 -15.60
C VAL A 97 5.03 -4.67 -14.69
N VAL A 98 4.33 -3.68 -15.25
CA VAL A 98 3.90 -2.47 -14.54
C VAL A 98 2.38 -2.33 -14.63
N ALA A 99 1.74 -2.08 -13.49
CA ALA A 99 0.33 -1.73 -13.39
C ALA A 99 0.19 -0.36 -12.73
N VAL A 100 -0.58 0.55 -13.33
CA VAL A 100 -0.87 1.88 -12.80
C VAL A 100 -2.37 2.01 -12.57
N ARG A 101 -2.75 2.46 -11.37
CA ARG A 101 -4.13 2.74 -11.00
C ARG A 101 -4.19 4.14 -10.40
N THR A 102 -5.22 4.91 -10.76
CA THR A 102 -5.49 6.20 -10.15
C THR A 102 -6.81 6.12 -9.42
N TYR A 103 -6.80 6.55 -8.15
CA TYR A 103 -7.97 6.61 -7.30
C TYR A 103 -8.22 8.08 -6.97
N VAL A 104 -9.46 8.54 -7.14
CA VAL A 104 -9.85 9.91 -6.79
C VAL A 104 -10.65 9.86 -5.50
N LYS A 105 -10.29 10.72 -4.54
CA LYS A 105 -11.03 10.86 -3.28
C LYS A 105 -12.45 11.35 -3.60
N GLN A 106 -13.46 10.59 -3.17
CA GLN A 106 -14.85 11.03 -3.17
C GLN A 106 -15.12 11.94 -1.98
#